data_AF-A0A2M9VAA5-F1
#
_entry.id   AF-A0A2M9VAA5-F1
#
_cell.length_a   1.000
_cell.length_b   1.000
_cell.length_c   1.000
_cell.angle_alpha   90.00
_cell.angle_beta   90.00
_cell.angle_gamma   90.00
#
_symmetry.space_group_name_H-M   'P 1'
#
loop_
_entity.id
_entity.type
_entity.pdbx_description
1 polymer ?
#
loop_
_entity_poly.entity_id
_entity_poly.type
_entity_poly.pdbx_seq_one_letter_code
_entity_poly.pdbx_strand_id
1 'polypeptide(L)' 'MRMKTLYTKDAERTGISRFPNFHKTGSITGMKELYYGKNALLVRCGNYIYNVSSEPEIYYNIAH' A
#
# COMPACT_ATOMS: atom_id res chain seq x y z
N MET A 1 0.22 -8.93 -10.79
CA MET A 1 -0.04 -8.42 -9.43
C MET A 1 -0.25 -6.91 -9.53
N ARG A 2 -1.47 -6.42 -9.32
CA ARG A 2 -1.77 -5.00 -9.54
C ARG A 2 -1.51 -4.24 -8.24
N MET A 3 -0.52 -3.37 -8.26
CA MET A 3 -0.22 -2.43 -7.18
C MET A 3 -0.62 -1.05 -7.70
N LYS A 4 -1.39 -0.31 -6.91
CA LYS A 4 -1.83 1.03 -7.30
C LYS A 4 -0.90 2.10 -6.74
N THR A 5 -0.91 3.28 -7.35
CA THR A 5 -0.17 4.45 -6.87
C THR A 5 -1.13 5.39 -6.14
N LEU A 6 -0.71 5.84 -4.97
CA LEU A 6 -1.36 6.91 -4.22
C LEU A 6 -0.49 8.17 -4.31
N TYR A 7 -1.05 9.27 -4.80
CA TYR A 7 -0.34 10.54 -4.88
C TYR A 7 -0.16 11.15 -3.49
N THR A 8 0.90 11.94 -3.31
CA THR A 8 1.28 12.51 -2.01
C THR A 8 0.14 13.32 -1.35
N LYS A 9 -0.60 14.10 -2.14
CA LYS A 9 -1.77 14.85 -1.66
C LYS A 9 -2.86 13.95 -1.04
N ASP A 10 -3.05 12.77 -1.62
CA ASP A 10 -4.06 11.81 -1.18
C ASP A 10 -3.54 10.97 -0.01
N ALA A 11 -2.23 10.71 0.02
CA ALA A 11 -1.53 10.06 1.12
C ALA A 11 -1.61 10.88 2.42
N GLU A 12 -1.43 12.20 2.34
CA GLU A 12 -1.61 13.10 3.48
C GLU A 12 -3.07 13.11 3.96
N ARG A 13 -4.03 13.25 3.03
CA ARG A 13 -5.47 13.26 3.34
C ARG A 13 -5.95 11.98 4.02
N THR A 14 -5.42 10.83 3.60
CA THR A 14 -5.76 9.51 4.15
C THR A 14 -4.97 9.16 5.41
N GLY A 15 -3.92 9.93 5.74
CA GLY A 15 -3.04 9.64 6.86
C GLY A 15 -2.29 8.33 6.68
N ILE A 16 -1.77 8.06 5.48
CA ILE A 16 -1.25 6.73 5.12
C ILE A 16 -0.02 6.29 5.94
N SER A 17 0.67 7.22 6.59
CA SER A 17 1.81 6.92 7.47
C SER A 17 1.45 6.00 8.64
N ARG A 18 0.16 5.88 9.01
CA ARG A 18 -0.31 4.97 10.07
C ARG A 18 -0.25 3.49 9.68
N PHE A 19 -0.19 3.17 8.39
CA PHE A 19 -0.22 1.79 7.93
C PHE A 19 1.17 1.15 7.92
N PRO A 20 1.25 -0.18 8.13
CA PRO A 20 2.48 -0.93 7.91
C PRO A 20 3.01 -0.69 6.49
N ASN A 21 4.31 -0.49 6.37
CA ASN A 21 4.93 -0.18 5.10
C ASN A 21 6.35 -0.74 4.98
N PHE A 22 6.84 -0.77 3.76
CA PHE A 22 8.21 -1.16 3.43
C PHE A 22 8.75 -0.37 2.25
N HIS A 23 10.07 -0.31 2.13
CA HIS A 23 10.70 0.41 1.04
C HIS A 23 10.36 -0.23 -0.32
N LYS A 24 10.23 0.58 -1.38
CA LYS A 24 9.84 0.15 -2.74
C LYS A 24 10.73 -0.93 -3.35
N THR A 25 11.94 -1.12 -2.84
CA THR A 25 12.88 -2.16 -3.29
C THR A 25 12.65 -3.51 -2.61
N GLY A 26 11.78 -3.57 -1.60
CA GLY A 26 11.44 -4.83 -0.93
C GLY A 26 10.60 -5.76 -1.81
N SER A 27 10.69 -7.06 -1.55
CA SER A 27 9.94 -8.07 -2.30
C SER A 27 8.46 -8.04 -1.95
N ILE A 28 7.62 -7.59 -2.90
CA ILE A 28 6.16 -7.55 -2.70
C ILE A 28 5.61 -8.97 -2.50
N THR A 29 6.09 -9.94 -3.28
CA THR A 29 5.71 -11.35 -3.13
C THR A 29 6.08 -11.87 -1.75
N GLY A 30 7.32 -11.66 -1.32
CA GLY A 30 7.78 -12.09 0.01
C GLY A 30 6.99 -11.42 1.14
N MET A 31 6.68 -10.13 1.01
CA MET A 31 5.85 -9.43 1.99
C MET A 31 4.43 -10.00 2.10
N LYS A 32 3.81 -10.37 0.98
CA LYS A 32 2.49 -11.01 1.00
C LYS A 32 2.53 -12.43 1.54
N GLU A 33 3.55 -13.22 1.22
CA GLU A 33 3.63 -14.62 1.64
C GLU A 33 3.96 -14.74 3.13
N LEU A 34 4.84 -13.89 3.65
CA LEU A 34 5.36 -14.02 5.01
C LEU A 34 4.62 -13.17 6.05
N TYR A 35 4.06 -12.00 5.65
CA TYR A 35 3.58 -11.02 6.62
C TYR A 35 2.16 -10.51 6.38
N TYR A 36 1.79 -10.17 5.15
CA TYR A 36 0.55 -9.43 4.88
C TYR A 36 -0.60 -10.28 4.34
N GLY A 37 -0.32 -11.50 3.89
CA GLY A 37 -1.28 -12.39 3.23
C GLY A 37 -1.37 -12.17 1.72
N LYS A 38 -1.70 -13.23 0.99
CA LYS A 38 -1.76 -13.26 -0.50
C LYS A 38 -2.70 -12.20 -1.09
N ASN A 39 -3.76 -11.87 -0.36
CA ASN A 39 -4.80 -10.93 -0.79
C ASN A 39 -4.56 -9.49 -0.31
N ALA A 40 -3.39 -9.18 0.27
CA ALA A 40 -3.13 -7.84 0.80
C ALA A 40 -3.29 -6.74 -0.27
N LEU A 41 -3.96 -5.66 0.10
CA LEU A 41 -4.12 -4.47 -0.72
C LEU A 41 -2.94 -3.52 -0.48
N LEU A 42 -2.12 -3.33 -1.51
CA LEU A 42 -0.89 -2.56 -1.43
C LEU A 42 -0.94 -1.35 -2.34
N VAL A 43 -0.55 -0.19 -1.81
CA VAL A 43 -0.44 1.06 -2.56
C VAL A 43 0.97 1.63 -2.46
N ARG A 44 1.45 2.24 -3.54
CA ARG A 44 2.74 2.92 -3.59
C ARG A 44 2.54 4.39 -3.30
N CYS A 45 3.32 4.95 -2.37
CA CYS A 45 3.45 6.39 -2.23
C CYS A 45 4.93 6.74 -2.11
N GLY A 46 5.47 7.43 -3.12
CA GLY A 46 6.89 7.77 -3.20
C GLY A 46 7.82 6.55 -3.20
N ASN A 47 8.66 6.47 -2.16
CA ASN A 47 9.64 5.41 -1.96
C ASN A 47 9.13 4.24 -1.11
N TYR A 48 7.86 4.24 -0.71
CA TYR A 48 7.30 3.23 0.18
C TYR A 48 6.06 2.56 -0.40
N ILE A 49 5.81 1.35 0.09
CA ILE A 49 4.67 0.50 -0.20
C ILE A 49 3.91 0.29 1.09
N TYR A 50 2.63 0.65 1.11
CA TYR A 50 1.79 0.59 2.30
C TYR A 50 0.75 -0.52 2.17
N ASN A 51 0.53 -1.25 3.27
CA ASN A 51 -0.54 -2.23 3.37
C ASN A 51 -1.82 -1.55 3.90
N VAL A 52 -2.78 -1.33 3.00
CA VAL A 52 -4.06 -0.67 3.29
C VAL A 52 -5.21 -1.67 3.38
N SER A 53 -4.92 -2.95 3.65
CA SER A 53 -5.96 -4.00 3.69
C SER A 53 -7.03 -3.77 4.76
N SER A 54 -6.69 -3.06 5.85
CA SER A 54 -7.67 -2.66 6.87
C SER A 54 -8.60 -1.54 6.41
N GLU A 55 -8.27 -0.82 5.33
CA GLU A 55 -9.07 0.26 4.76
C GLU A 55 -9.10 0.19 3.22
N PRO A 56 -9.83 -0.80 2.66
CA PRO A 56 -9.81 -1.10 1.23
C PRO A 56 -10.21 0.07 0.31
N GLU A 57 -10.99 1.03 0.81
CA GLU A 57 -11.43 2.22 0.06
C GLU A 57 -10.26 3.04 -0.47
N ILE A 58 -9.13 3.08 0.25
CA ILE A 58 -7.91 3.75 -0.20
C ILE A 58 -7.40 3.10 -1.49
N TYR A 59 -7.46 1.77 -1.57
CA TYR A 59 -7.04 1.03 -2.76
C TYR A 59 -8.06 1.14 -3.89
N TYR A 60 -9.36 0.97 -3.62
CA TYR A 60 -10.37 0.91 -4.67
C TYR A 60 -10.74 2.28 -5.24
N ASN A 61 -10.92 3.29 -4.40
CA ASN A 61 -11.53 4.57 -4.79
C ASN A 61 -10.53 5.72 -4.91
N ILE A 62 -9.40 5.65 -4.20
CA ILE A 62 -8.44 6.77 -4.11
C ILE A 62 -7.17 6.49 -4.93
N ALA A 63 -6.62 5.28 -4.84
CA ALA A 63 -5.40 4.92 -5.55
C ALA A 63 -5.64 4.58 -7.04
N HIS A 64 -4.64 4.88 -7.88
CA HIS A 64 -4.69 4.80 -9.35
C HIS A 64 -3.84 3.66 -9.91
#